data_AF-A0A537UDX8-F1
#
_entry.id   AF-A0A537UDX8-F1
#
_cell.length_a   1.000
_cell.length_b   1.000
_cell.length_c   1.000
_cell.angle_alpha   90.00
_cell.angle_beta   90.00
_cell.angle_gamma   90.00
#
_symmetry.space_group_name_H-M   'P 1'
#
loop_
_entity.id
_entity.type
_entity.pdbx_description
1 polymer ?
#
loop_
_entity_poly.entity_id
_entity_poly.type
_entity_poly.pdbx_seq_one_letter_code
_entity_poly.pdbx_strand_id
1 'polypeptide(L)'
;MRVYIIVASLALSVIGKASGTVVDTGADAQRYCELFVEGSFHDYGEARSAGSCEGMIETAMYFSPNLPSDVRACPPAQGSILESARVLLRYLDQNPDRLNVPGITLAFEAFRDAWPCQGDDAEPSGRSGPKQKKRVPKKTK
;
A
#
# COMPACT_ATOMS: atom_id res chain seq x y z
N MET A 1 -38.98 24.68 24.43
CA MET A 1 -37.85 23.71 24.39
C MET A 1 -37.99 22.67 23.27
N ARG A 2 -39.09 21.90 23.18
CA ARG A 2 -39.28 20.88 22.11
C ARG A 2 -39.15 21.41 20.67
N VAL A 3 -39.67 22.61 20.39
CA VAL A 3 -39.60 23.23 19.05
C VAL A 3 -38.16 23.56 18.65
N TYR A 4 -37.34 24.04 19.58
CA TYR A 4 -35.93 24.35 19.30
C TYR A 4 -35.11 23.10 19.00
N ILE A 5 -35.43 21.96 19.64
CA ILE A 5 -34.76 20.67 19.36
C ILE A 5 -35.09 20.21 17.93
N ILE A 6 -36.36 20.27 17.52
CA ILE A 6 -36.79 19.84 16.18
C ILE A 6 -36.15 20.70 15.08
N VAL A 7 -36.09 22.02 15.28
CA VAL A 7 -35.46 22.94 14.31
C VAL A 7 -33.94 22.71 14.23
N ALA A 8 -33.26 22.48 15.36
CA ALA A 8 -31.84 22.16 15.35
C ALA A 8 -31.56 20.82 14.64
N SER A 9 -32.37 19.78 14.86
CA SER A 9 -32.23 18.49 14.17
C SER A 9 -32.41 18.60 12.66
N LEU A 10 -33.40 19.38 12.20
CA LEU A 10 -33.62 19.64 10.77
C LEU A 10 -32.47 20.44 10.15
N ALA A 11 -31.90 21.40 10.88
CA ALA A 11 -30.72 22.14 10.44
C ALA A 11 -29.47 21.24 10.35
N LEU A 12 -29.30 20.29 11.28
CA LEU A 12 -28.19 19.32 11.26
C LEU A 12 -28.30 18.29 10.13
N SER A 13 -29.51 17.93 9.67
CA SER A 13 -29.68 17.04 8.51
C SER A 13 -29.26 17.66 7.17
N VAL A 14 -28.93 18.96 7.13
CA VAL A 14 -28.35 19.65 5.96
C VAL A 14 -26.81 19.66 6.00
N ILE A 15 -26.20 19.20 7.11
CA ILE A 15 -24.75 19.14 7.26
C ILE A 15 -24.22 17.93 6.48
N GLY A 16 -23.98 18.17 5.18
CA GLY A 16 -22.98 17.53 4.31
C GLY A 16 -22.86 16.00 4.35
N LYS A 17 -23.07 15.35 3.19
CA LYS A 17 -22.55 13.99 2.99
C LYS A 17 -21.02 14.04 3.06
N ALA A 18 -20.44 13.37 4.05
CA ALA A 18 -19.01 13.15 4.11
C ALA A 18 -18.64 12.09 3.06
N SER A 19 -17.93 12.51 2.00
CA SER A 19 -17.30 11.60 1.05
C SER A 19 -15.81 11.52 1.38
N GLY A 20 -15.33 10.30 1.64
CA GLY A 20 -13.90 10.02 1.74
C GLY A 20 -13.37 9.60 0.37
N THR A 21 -12.13 10.00 0.06
CA THR A 21 -11.38 9.41 -1.06
C THR A 21 -10.63 8.21 -0.51
N VAL A 22 -10.93 7.04 -1.02
CA VAL A 22 -10.32 5.76 -0.62
C VAL A 22 -9.93 5.04 -1.91
N VAL A 23 -8.77 4.39 -1.92
CA VAL A 23 -8.43 3.46 -2.99
C VAL A 23 -9.11 2.13 -2.69
N ASP A 24 -10.30 1.92 -3.24
CA ASP A 24 -11.06 0.68 -3.03
C ASP A 24 -10.63 -0.38 -4.05
N THR A 25 -10.57 -0.01 -5.32
CA THR A 25 -10.31 -0.92 -6.45
C THR A 25 -9.04 -0.58 -7.23
N GLY A 26 -8.62 -1.47 -8.12
CA GLY A 26 -7.56 -1.22 -9.09
C GLY A 26 -7.88 -0.06 -10.03
N ALA A 27 -9.15 0.16 -10.37
CA ALA A 27 -9.58 1.33 -11.13
C ALA A 27 -9.33 2.65 -10.38
N ASP A 28 -9.61 2.68 -9.06
CA ASP A 28 -9.30 3.83 -8.22
C ASP A 28 -7.78 4.02 -8.11
N ALA A 29 -7.05 2.92 -7.88
CA ALA A 29 -5.60 2.93 -7.80
C ALA A 29 -4.95 3.50 -9.07
N GLN A 30 -5.40 3.04 -10.24
CA GLN A 30 -4.93 3.52 -11.52
C GLN A 30 -5.14 5.03 -11.66
N ARG A 31 -6.40 5.48 -11.54
CA ARG A 31 -6.75 6.89 -11.71
C ARG A 31 -6.00 7.80 -10.74
N TYR A 32 -5.91 7.40 -9.48
CA TYR A 32 -5.34 8.24 -8.43
C TYR A 32 -3.81 8.28 -8.50
N CYS A 33 -3.19 7.17 -8.89
CA CYS A 33 -1.75 7.12 -9.09
C CYS A 33 -1.30 7.80 -10.39
N GLU A 34 -2.13 7.83 -11.43
CA GLU A 34 -1.91 8.67 -12.62
C GLU A 34 -1.85 10.15 -12.21
N LEU A 35 -2.84 10.65 -11.45
CA LEU A 35 -2.83 12.01 -10.91
C LEU A 35 -1.57 12.29 -10.07
N PHE A 36 -1.22 11.36 -9.18
CA PHE A 36 -0.03 11.49 -8.34
C PHE A 36 1.27 11.58 -9.15
N VAL A 37 1.41 10.74 -10.19
CA VAL A 37 2.61 10.73 -11.05
C VAL A 37 2.68 11.97 -11.94
N GLU A 38 1.53 12.48 -12.41
CA GLU A 38 1.46 13.73 -13.16
C GLU A 38 1.91 14.93 -12.31
N GLY A 39 1.48 14.98 -11.04
CA GLY A 39 1.91 15.98 -10.07
C GLY A 39 1.33 17.39 -10.29
N SER A 40 0.44 17.56 -11.27
CA SER A 40 -0.38 18.75 -11.47
C SER A 40 -1.85 18.46 -11.16
N PHE A 41 -2.42 19.25 -10.25
CA PHE A 41 -3.81 19.09 -9.79
C PHE A 41 -4.60 20.35 -10.13
N HIS A 42 -5.80 20.17 -10.67
CA HIS A 42 -6.72 21.26 -11.04
C HIS A 42 -7.57 21.70 -9.85
N ASP A 43 -7.84 20.79 -8.91
CA ASP A 43 -8.63 21.05 -7.72
C ASP A 43 -8.19 20.23 -6.49
N TYR A 44 -8.81 20.52 -5.34
CA TYR A 44 -8.54 19.83 -4.08
C TYR A 44 -8.95 18.35 -4.09
N GLY A 45 -9.91 17.96 -4.91
CA GLY A 45 -10.34 16.57 -5.05
C GLY A 45 -9.28 15.73 -5.75
N GLU A 46 -8.67 16.25 -6.81
CA GLU A 46 -7.53 15.62 -7.48
C GLU A 46 -6.32 15.52 -6.55
N ALA A 47 -5.97 16.61 -5.87
CA ALA A 47 -4.85 16.59 -4.91
C ALA A 47 -5.09 15.58 -3.78
N ARG A 48 -6.33 15.48 -3.28
CA ARG A 48 -6.71 14.48 -2.28
C ARG A 48 -6.61 13.06 -2.81
N SER A 49 -7.04 12.82 -4.05
CA SER A 49 -6.99 11.51 -4.69
C SER A 49 -5.53 11.07 -4.91
N ALA A 50 -4.69 11.97 -5.39
CA ALA A 50 -3.25 11.74 -5.50
C ALA A 50 -2.61 11.37 -4.15
N GLY A 51 -2.95 12.11 -3.09
CA GLY A 51 -2.51 11.78 -1.73
C GLY A 51 -3.02 10.42 -1.23
N SER A 52 -4.21 9.98 -1.65
CA SER A 52 -4.70 8.62 -1.37
C SER A 52 -3.86 7.54 -2.08
N CYS A 53 -3.42 7.77 -3.32
CA CYS A 53 -2.44 6.88 -3.96
C CYS A 53 -1.11 6.88 -3.19
N GLU A 54 -0.57 8.07 -2.88
CA GLU A 54 0.72 8.20 -2.17
C GLU A 54 0.72 7.38 -0.86
N GLY A 55 -0.30 7.56 -0.01
CA GLY A 55 -0.42 6.82 1.25
C GLY A 55 -0.60 5.31 1.05
N MET A 56 -1.32 4.88 0.02
CA MET A 56 -1.43 3.47 -0.33
C MET A 56 -0.07 2.89 -0.75
N ILE A 57 0.68 3.59 -1.61
CA ILE A 57 1.99 3.15 -2.08
C ILE A 57 2.98 3.11 -0.92
N GLU A 58 3.02 4.13 -0.07
CA GLU A 58 3.87 4.16 1.13
C GLU A 58 3.56 2.98 2.04
N THR A 59 2.28 2.72 2.29
CA THR A 59 1.82 1.55 3.05
C THR A 59 2.31 0.26 2.40
N ALA A 60 2.06 0.09 1.09
CA ALA A 60 2.45 -1.11 0.38
C ALA A 60 3.97 -1.32 0.45
N MET A 61 4.77 -0.27 0.26
CA MET A 61 6.22 -0.34 0.34
C MET A 61 6.72 -0.72 1.73
N TYR A 62 6.14 -0.11 2.78
CA TYR A 62 6.56 -0.35 4.16
C TYR A 62 6.25 -1.78 4.62
N PHE A 63 5.09 -2.30 4.25
CA PHE A 63 4.65 -3.63 4.66
C PHE A 63 5.19 -4.75 3.77
N SER A 64 5.49 -4.47 2.50
CA SER A 64 5.94 -5.48 1.53
C SER A 64 7.03 -6.44 2.03
N PRO A 65 8.11 -5.99 2.71
CA PRO A 65 9.16 -6.90 3.19
C PRO A 65 8.73 -7.83 4.33
N ASN A 66 7.63 -7.49 5.02
CA ASN A 66 7.13 -8.21 6.20
C ASN A 66 5.97 -9.16 5.86
N LEU A 67 5.51 -9.19 4.61
CA LEU A 67 4.46 -10.09 4.16
C LEU A 67 4.97 -11.55 4.03
N PRO A 68 4.04 -12.53 3.98
CA PRO A 68 4.37 -13.93 3.68
C PRO A 68 5.07 -14.13 2.34
N SER A 69 5.90 -15.18 2.19
CA SER A 69 6.80 -15.38 1.04
C SER A 69 6.12 -15.49 -0.33
N ASP A 70 4.82 -15.78 -0.38
CA ASP A 70 3.99 -15.87 -1.59
C ASP A 70 3.49 -14.50 -2.10
N VAL A 71 3.58 -13.45 -1.28
CA VAL A 71 3.19 -12.07 -1.63
C VAL A 71 4.22 -11.01 -1.24
N ARG A 72 5.32 -11.42 -0.58
CA ARG A 72 6.41 -10.55 -0.14
C ARG A 72 7.13 -9.91 -1.33
N ALA A 73 7.54 -8.66 -1.14
CA ALA A 73 8.43 -7.94 -2.04
C ALA A 73 9.56 -7.26 -1.25
N CYS A 74 10.71 -7.06 -1.91
CA CYS A 74 11.89 -6.42 -1.35
C CYS A 74 12.23 -5.12 -2.13
N PRO A 75 11.36 -4.11 -2.09
CA PRO A 75 11.63 -2.83 -2.73
C PRO A 75 12.92 -2.20 -2.18
N PRO A 76 13.65 -1.42 -3.00
CA PRO A 76 14.86 -0.75 -2.57
C PRO A 76 14.58 0.18 -1.37
N ALA A 77 15.48 0.17 -0.38
CA ALA A 77 15.31 0.92 0.89
C ALA A 77 15.20 2.45 0.72
N GLN A 78 15.57 2.98 -0.46
CA GLN A 78 15.44 4.38 -0.85
C GLN A 78 14.48 4.56 -2.04
N GLY A 79 13.59 3.59 -2.28
CA GLY A 79 12.61 3.66 -3.35
C GLY A 79 11.78 4.93 -3.21
N SER A 80 11.72 5.73 -4.28
CA SER A 80 10.81 6.87 -4.32
C SER A 80 9.38 6.35 -4.37
N ILE A 81 8.49 6.87 -3.52
CA ILE A 81 7.04 6.61 -3.58
C ILE A 81 6.52 6.86 -5.01
N LEU A 82 7.06 7.88 -5.69
CA LEU A 82 6.74 8.20 -7.08
C LEU A 82 7.13 7.08 -8.06
N GLU A 83 8.29 6.44 -7.85
CA GLU A 83 8.72 5.32 -8.70
C GLU A 83 7.88 4.07 -8.43
N SER A 84 7.56 3.80 -7.17
CA SER A 84 6.67 2.70 -6.80
C SER A 84 5.26 2.89 -7.36
N ALA A 85 4.75 4.12 -7.43
CA ALA A 85 3.50 4.42 -8.13
C ALA A 85 3.60 4.08 -9.63
N ARG A 86 4.72 4.38 -10.29
CA ARG A 86 4.94 3.98 -11.70
C ARG A 86 5.02 2.48 -11.89
N VAL A 87 5.59 1.75 -10.94
CA VAL A 87 5.60 0.28 -10.94
C VAL A 87 4.18 -0.27 -10.88
N LEU A 88 3.34 0.26 -9.99
CA LEU A 88 1.93 -0.12 -9.93
C LEU A 88 1.20 0.20 -11.24
N LEU A 89 1.35 1.41 -11.78
CA LEU A 89 0.68 1.79 -13.04
C LEU A 89 1.07 0.88 -14.20
N ARG A 90 2.35 0.50 -14.29
CA ARG A 90 2.83 -0.47 -15.29
C ARG A 90 2.18 -1.85 -15.12
N TYR A 91 2.07 -2.31 -13.87
CA TYR A 91 1.41 -3.58 -13.58
C TYR A 91 -0.07 -3.55 -13.99
N LEU A 92 -0.80 -2.46 -13.70
CA LEU A 92 -2.20 -2.31 -14.07
C LEU A 92 -2.41 -2.26 -15.59
N ASP A 93 -1.52 -1.58 -16.32
CA ASP A 93 -1.52 -1.56 -17.79
C ASP A 93 -1.35 -2.97 -18.40
N GLN A 94 -0.56 -3.82 -17.74
CA GLN A 94 -0.36 -5.22 -18.14
C GLN A 94 -1.50 -6.16 -17.70
N ASN A 95 -2.34 -5.74 -16.76
CA ASN A 95 -3.39 -6.55 -16.14
C ASN A 95 -4.76 -5.80 -16.10
N PRO A 96 -5.31 -5.36 -17.26
CA PRO A 96 -6.50 -4.51 -17.29
C PRO A 96 -7.79 -5.23 -16.83
N ASP A 97 -7.81 -6.55 -16.81
CA ASP A 97 -8.92 -7.38 -16.33
C ASP A 97 -9.02 -7.43 -14.80
N ARG A 98 -8.01 -6.94 -14.09
CA ARG A 98 -7.90 -6.99 -12.62
C ARG A 98 -8.37 -5.70 -11.92
N LEU A 99 -8.89 -4.70 -12.65
CA LEU A 99 -9.23 -3.39 -12.08
C LEU A 99 -10.34 -3.42 -11.00
N ASN A 100 -11.08 -4.51 -10.87
CA ASN A 100 -12.06 -4.73 -9.81
C ASN A 100 -11.47 -5.28 -8.50
N VAL A 101 -10.19 -5.69 -8.49
CA VAL A 101 -9.49 -6.19 -7.31
C VAL A 101 -9.07 -5.03 -6.40
N PRO A 102 -8.94 -5.22 -5.07
CA PRO A 102 -8.49 -4.15 -4.20
C PRO A 102 -7.14 -3.54 -4.60
N GLY A 103 -7.06 -2.21 -4.66
CA GLY A 103 -5.88 -1.51 -5.17
C GLY A 103 -4.60 -1.83 -4.40
N ILE A 104 -4.68 -1.93 -3.06
CA ILE A 104 -3.54 -2.29 -2.21
C ILE A 104 -3.02 -3.71 -2.49
N THR A 105 -3.91 -4.65 -2.84
CA THR A 105 -3.53 -6.02 -3.22
C THR A 105 -2.73 -5.99 -4.52
N LEU A 106 -3.19 -5.23 -5.51
CA LEU A 106 -2.47 -5.06 -6.78
C LEU A 106 -1.13 -4.34 -6.59
N ALA A 107 -1.01 -3.43 -5.62
CA ALA A 107 0.25 -2.80 -5.25
C ALA A 107 1.27 -3.81 -4.70
N PHE A 108 0.85 -4.72 -3.82
CA PHE A 108 1.72 -5.79 -3.32
C PHE A 108 2.15 -6.75 -4.45
N GLU A 109 1.21 -7.16 -5.30
CA GLU A 109 1.50 -8.00 -6.48
C GLU A 109 2.51 -7.31 -7.41
N ALA A 110 2.26 -6.04 -7.75
CA ALA A 110 3.17 -5.24 -8.60
C ALA A 110 4.58 -5.13 -8.00
N PHE A 111 4.69 -4.92 -6.69
CA PHE A 111 5.99 -4.80 -6.04
C PHE A 111 6.72 -6.13 -5.96
N ARG A 112 6.00 -7.24 -5.78
CA ARG A 112 6.58 -8.59 -5.82
C ARG A 112 7.18 -8.86 -7.19
N ASP A 113 6.45 -8.55 -8.25
CA ASP A 113 6.88 -8.77 -9.63
C ASP A 113 8.09 -7.90 -9.99
N ALA A 114 8.12 -6.64 -9.54
CA ALA A 114 9.22 -5.73 -9.80
C ALA A 114 10.46 -5.98 -8.93
N TRP A 115 10.25 -6.40 -7.68
CA TRP A 115 11.30 -6.52 -6.66
C TRP A 115 11.15 -7.80 -5.83
N PRO A 116 11.37 -8.98 -6.43
CA PRO A 116 11.34 -10.24 -5.70
C PRO A 116 12.44 -10.29 -4.63
N CYS A 117 12.13 -10.88 -3.48
CA CYS A 117 13.10 -11.10 -2.42
C CYS A 117 14.02 -12.29 -2.73
N GLN A 118 15.31 -12.15 -2.45
CA GLN A 118 16.26 -13.26 -2.63
C GLN A 118 15.92 -14.43 -1.70
N GLY A 119 15.79 -15.62 -2.29
CA GLY A 119 15.50 -16.86 -1.55
C GLY A 119 14.02 -17.25 -1.49
N ASP A 120 13.10 -16.43 -2.02
CA ASP A 120 11.67 -16.80 -2.13
C ASP A 120 11.38 -17.71 -3.33
N ASP A 121 12.21 -17.65 -4.37
CA ASP A 121 12.20 -18.58 -5.52
C ASP A 121 13.29 -19.66 -5.43
N ALA A 122 14.08 -19.66 -4.36
CA ALA A 122 15.01 -20.75 -4.11
C ALA A 122 14.19 -21.94 -3.59
N GLU A 123 14.19 -23.05 -4.33
CA GLU A 123 13.86 -24.38 -3.80
C GLU A 123 14.38 -24.52 -2.36
N PRO A 124 13.70 -25.28 -1.46
CA PRO A 124 14.09 -25.39 -0.06
C PRO A 124 15.43 -26.13 0.07
N SER A 125 16.53 -25.44 -0.21
CA SER A 125 17.88 -25.93 -0.05
C SER A 125 18.18 -25.89 1.44
N GLY A 126 17.87 -27.01 2.10
CA GLY A 126 18.58 -27.47 3.29
C GLY A 126 18.63 -26.48 4.45
N ARG A 127 17.61 -26.58 5.32
CA ARG A 127 17.71 -26.48 6.79
C ARG A 127 19.12 -26.14 7.32
N SER A 128 19.47 -24.85 7.33
CA SER A 128 20.63 -24.35 8.07
C SER A 128 20.13 -23.75 9.37
N GLY A 129 19.93 -24.62 10.37
CA GLY A 129 19.55 -24.20 11.72
C GLY A 129 20.58 -23.27 12.37
N PRO A 130 20.19 -22.50 13.40
CA PRO A 130 21.09 -21.54 14.03
C PRO A 130 22.27 -22.26 14.68
N LYS A 131 23.51 -21.85 14.36
CA LYS A 131 24.71 -22.26 15.09
C LYS A 131 24.56 -21.86 16.56
N GLN A 132 24.24 -22.81 17.43
CA GLN A 132 24.32 -22.61 18.87
C GLN A 132 25.77 -22.27 19.25
N LYS A 133 26.00 -21.04 19.73
CA LYS A 133 27.25 -20.67 20.39
C LYS A 133 27.35 -21.46 21.70
N LYS A 134 28.20 -22.50 21.74
CA LYS A 134 28.57 -23.20 22.99
C LYS A 134 29.11 -22.17 23.99
N ARG A 135 28.40 -21.94 25.10
CA ARG A 135 28.91 -21.20 26.26
C ARG A 135 30.03 -22.02 26.90
N VAL A 136 31.23 -21.44 26.97
CA VAL A 136 32.36 -21.99 27.73
C VAL A 136 32.12 -21.74 29.22
N PRO A 137 32.23 -22.75 30.11
CA PRO A 137 32.09 -22.53 31.54
C PRO A 137 33.31 -21.79 32.09
N LYS A 138 33.07 -20.68 32.80
CA LYS A 138 34.08 -19.88 33.50
C LYS A 138 34.58 -20.68 34.71
N LYS A 139 35.85 -21.10 34.70
CA LYS A 139 36.50 -21.73 35.86
C LYS A 139 36.67 -20.69 36.97
N THR A 140 36.11 -20.98 38.14
CA THR A 140 36.34 -20.29 39.40
C THR A 140 37.76 -20.58 39.87
N LYS A 141 38.51 -19.55 40.26
CA LYS A 141 39.63 -19.60 41.19
C LYS A 141 39.44 -18.47 42.19
#